data_AF-A0A959HYK1-F1
#
_entry.id   AF-A0A959HYK1-F1
#
_cell.length_a   1.000
_cell.length_b   1.000
_cell.length_c   1.000
_cell.angle_alpha   90.00
_cell.angle_beta   90.00
_cell.angle_gamma   90.00
#
_symmetry.space_group_name_H-M   'P 1'
#
loop_
_entity.id
_entity.type
_entity.pdbx_description
1 polymer ?
#
loop_
_entity_poly.entity_id
_entity_poly.type
_entity_poly.pdbx_seq_one_letter_code
_entity_poly.pdbx_strand_id
1 'polypeptide(L)'
;MIALIVISALFYALAGVCKGVMDTLQFHFETSRFKRKNPVFWNPKISWKNKYKNGDPKLGPRFPLSVTLLVFLTDGWHLFSSFSMACQRAALVALGSAFYAFSHTPHINFLSWLTVWAGLSLVHSAGFHLFYSILLPDESNAQMD
;
A
#
# COMPACT_ATOMS: atom_id res chain seq x y z
N MET A 1 22.42 11.20 13.07
CA MET A 1 21.20 11.25 13.91
C MET A 1 20.19 12.28 13.41
N ILE A 2 20.44 13.60 13.50
CA ILE A 2 19.48 14.65 13.10
C ILE A 2 19.00 14.48 11.65
N ALA A 3 19.90 14.24 10.71
CA ALA A 3 19.53 14.03 9.29
C ALA A 3 18.54 12.87 9.10
N LEU A 4 18.70 11.76 9.84
CA LEU A 4 17.81 10.60 9.76
C LEU A 4 16.42 10.90 10.34
N ILE A 5 16.35 11.71 11.41
CA ILE A 5 15.09 12.19 11.98
C ILE A 5 14.35 13.08 10.96
N VAL A 6 15.07 14.00 10.31
CA VAL A 6 14.49 14.86 9.27
C VAL A 6 13.99 14.02 8.08
N ILE A 7 14.79 13.06 7.61
CA ILE A 7 14.39 12.13 6.53
C ILE A 7 13.13 11.35 6.94
N SER A 8 13.07 10.85 8.16
CA SER A 8 11.89 10.15 8.69
C SER A 8 10.65 11.06 8.66
N ALA A 9 10.76 12.30 9.13
CA ALA A 9 9.66 13.26 9.12
C ALA A 9 9.17 13.57 7.70
N LEU A 10 10.08 13.71 6.74
CA LEU A 10 9.74 13.94 5.33
C LEU A 10 8.98 12.75 4.72
N PHE A 11 9.42 11.52 4.97
CA PHE A 11 8.68 10.33 4.53
C PHE A 11 7.30 10.24 5.17
N TYR A 12 7.17 10.55 6.46
CA TYR A 12 5.87 10.55 7.13
C TYR A 12 4.93 11.61 6.57
N ALA A 13 5.44 12.81 6.27
CA ALA A 13 4.68 13.86 5.59
C ALA A 13 4.23 13.42 4.19
N LEU A 14 5.09 12.74 3.43
CA LEU A 14 4.75 12.20 2.11
C LEU A 14 3.65 11.12 2.19
N ALA A 15 3.66 10.27 3.22
CA ALA A 15 2.56 9.33 3.48
C ALA A 15 1.22 10.06 3.69
N GLY A 16 1.23 11.20 4.40
CA GLY A 16 0.06 12.07 4.56
C GLY A 16 -0.47 12.62 3.23
N VAL A 17 0.43 13.04 2.33
CA VAL A 17 0.05 13.47 0.97
C VAL A 17 -0.61 12.33 0.20
N CYS A 18 -0.06 11.12 0.28
CA CYS A 18 -0.62 9.94 -0.38
C CYS A 18 -2.03 9.62 0.15
N LYS A 19 -2.23 9.70 1.47
CA LYS A 19 -3.53 9.53 2.10
C LYS A 19 -4.53 10.59 1.62
N GLY A 20 -4.12 11.84 1.50
CA GLY A 20 -4.94 12.91 0.92
C GLY A 20 -5.36 12.62 -0.54
N VAL A 21 -4.46 12.04 -1.35
CA VAL A 21 -4.82 11.58 -2.71
C VAL A 21 -5.85 10.44 -2.65
N MET A 22 -5.66 9.44 -1.79
CA MET A 22 -6.61 8.33 -1.63
C MET A 22 -8.01 8.82 -1.25
N ASP A 23 -8.10 9.71 -0.25
CA ASP A 23 -9.38 10.25 0.22
C ASP A 23 -10.03 11.13 -0.85
N THR A 24 -9.23 11.90 -1.61
CA THR A 24 -9.73 12.66 -2.76
C THR A 24 -10.32 11.74 -3.83
N LEU A 25 -9.63 10.64 -4.17
CA LEU A 25 -10.13 9.67 -5.13
C LEU A 25 -11.40 8.97 -4.64
N GLN A 26 -11.49 8.66 -3.35
CA GLN A 26 -12.62 7.90 -2.79
C GLN A 26 -13.86 8.77 -2.54
N PHE A 27 -13.70 9.97 -1.99
CA PHE A 27 -14.82 10.79 -1.50
C PHE A 27 -15.07 12.05 -2.33
N HIS A 28 -14.05 12.55 -3.04
CA HIS A 28 -14.12 13.86 -3.73
C HIS A 28 -13.75 13.78 -5.20
N PHE A 29 -13.87 12.59 -5.83
CA PHE A 29 -13.42 12.39 -7.21
C PHE A 29 -14.05 13.41 -8.17
N GLU A 30 -15.37 13.59 -8.08
CA GLU A 30 -16.17 14.39 -9.02
C GLU A 30 -15.85 15.90 -8.99
N THR A 31 -15.34 16.41 -7.87
CA THR A 31 -14.96 17.82 -7.70
C THR A 31 -13.44 18.01 -7.79
N SER A 32 -12.67 16.92 -7.86
CA SER A 32 -11.21 16.97 -7.89
C SER A 32 -10.63 17.18 -9.29
N ARG A 33 -9.33 17.51 -9.33
CA ARG A 33 -8.56 17.55 -10.58
C ARG A 33 -8.43 16.19 -11.26
N PHE A 34 -8.65 15.08 -10.54
CA PHE A 34 -8.55 13.72 -11.07
C PHE A 34 -9.72 13.35 -11.99
N LYS A 35 -10.86 14.03 -11.90
CA LYS A 35 -11.98 13.86 -12.84
C LYS A 35 -11.59 14.07 -14.30
N ARG A 36 -10.61 14.96 -14.55
CA ARG A 36 -10.09 15.27 -15.89
C ARG A 36 -8.97 14.33 -16.34
N LYS A 37 -8.57 13.37 -15.51
CA LYS A 37 -7.56 12.35 -15.83
C LYS A 37 -8.23 11.09 -16.35
N ASN A 38 -7.44 10.14 -16.87
CA ASN A 38 -7.95 8.89 -17.41
C ASN A 38 -8.83 8.16 -16.37
N PRO A 39 -10.17 8.05 -16.59
CA PRO A 39 -11.07 7.47 -15.60
C PRO A 39 -10.81 5.98 -15.38
N VAL A 40 -10.21 5.28 -16.35
CA VAL A 40 -9.87 3.86 -16.23
C VAL A 40 -8.86 3.63 -15.11
N PHE A 41 -7.95 4.57 -14.82
CA PHE A 41 -6.98 4.43 -13.72
C PHE A 41 -7.39 5.21 -12.48
N TRP A 42 -7.94 6.41 -12.65
CA TRP A 42 -8.14 7.35 -11.56
C TRP A 42 -9.53 7.30 -10.92
N ASN A 43 -10.57 6.80 -11.61
CA ASN A 43 -11.92 6.76 -11.04
C ASN A 43 -12.17 5.43 -10.31
N PRO A 44 -12.29 5.39 -8.97
CA PRO A 44 -12.49 4.14 -8.24
C PRO A 44 -13.76 3.37 -8.63
N LYS A 45 -14.78 4.06 -9.19
CA LYS A 45 -16.00 3.40 -9.69
C LYS A 45 -15.75 2.52 -10.92
N ILE A 46 -14.65 2.75 -11.63
CA ILE A 46 -14.32 2.08 -12.90
C ILE A 46 -13.01 1.29 -12.78
N SER A 47 -12.01 1.84 -12.10
CA SER A 47 -10.63 1.36 -12.12
C SER A 47 -10.43 -0.01 -11.48
N TRP A 48 -11.33 -0.44 -10.59
CA TRP A 48 -11.32 -1.78 -10.02
C TRP A 48 -11.36 -2.89 -11.09
N LYS A 49 -11.94 -2.62 -12.26
CA LYS A 49 -12.01 -3.56 -13.38
C LYS A 49 -10.63 -3.91 -13.94
N ASN A 50 -9.64 -3.02 -13.82
CA ASN A 50 -8.29 -3.26 -14.34
C ASN A 50 -7.57 -4.44 -13.68
N LYS A 51 -8.05 -4.87 -12.51
CA LYS A 51 -7.54 -6.03 -11.79
C LYS A 51 -7.83 -7.34 -12.53
N TYR A 52 -8.85 -7.36 -13.40
CA TYR A 52 -9.42 -8.58 -13.98
C TYR A 52 -9.32 -8.64 -15.50
N LYS A 53 -9.31 -9.85 -16.07
CA LYS A 53 -9.33 -10.04 -17.53
C LYS A 53 -10.63 -9.49 -18.09
N ASN A 54 -10.54 -8.65 -19.13
CA ASN A 54 -11.67 -7.96 -19.76
C ASN A 54 -12.59 -7.20 -18.77
N GLY A 55 -12.09 -6.87 -17.58
CA GLY A 55 -12.89 -6.22 -16.55
C GLY A 55 -13.89 -7.11 -15.83
N ASP A 56 -13.83 -8.45 -15.99
CA ASP A 56 -14.74 -9.41 -15.36
C ASP A 56 -14.02 -10.26 -14.31
N PRO A 57 -14.38 -10.16 -13.02
CA PRO A 57 -13.85 -11.00 -11.95
C PRO A 57 -13.93 -12.51 -12.23
N LYS A 58 -14.95 -12.97 -12.96
CA LYS A 58 -15.15 -14.39 -13.28
C LYS A 58 -14.09 -14.94 -14.22
N LEU A 59 -13.45 -14.08 -15.01
CA LEU A 59 -12.36 -14.45 -15.92
C LEU A 59 -11.00 -14.47 -15.23
N GLY A 60 -10.95 -14.12 -13.94
CA GLY A 60 -9.75 -14.13 -13.12
C GLY A 60 -8.86 -12.90 -13.30
N PRO A 61 -7.65 -12.92 -12.68
CA PRO A 61 -6.75 -11.78 -12.65
C PRO A 61 -6.22 -11.43 -14.05
N ARG A 62 -6.11 -10.14 -14.36
CA ARG A 62 -5.60 -9.62 -15.63
C ARG A 62 -4.18 -10.11 -15.93
N PHE A 63 -3.33 -10.13 -14.90
CA PHE A 63 -1.97 -10.65 -14.94
C PHE A 63 -1.62 -11.24 -13.56
N PRO A 64 -0.56 -12.04 -13.41
CA PRO A 64 -0.22 -12.64 -12.11
C PRO A 64 -0.18 -11.59 -11.00
N LEU A 65 -0.84 -11.88 -9.88
CA LEU A 65 -0.91 -11.02 -8.69
C LEU A 65 -1.64 -9.67 -8.87
N SER A 66 -2.32 -9.40 -9.99
CA SER A 66 -3.06 -8.13 -10.23
C SER A 66 -4.24 -7.88 -9.29
N VAL A 67 -4.70 -8.91 -8.57
CA VAL A 67 -5.74 -8.83 -7.53
C VAL A 67 -5.16 -8.89 -6.12
N THR A 68 -3.84 -9.14 -5.98
CA THR A 68 -3.13 -9.25 -4.71
C THR A 68 -1.92 -8.30 -4.66
N LEU A 69 -0.69 -8.81 -4.74
CA LEU A 69 0.53 -8.03 -4.48
C LEU A 69 0.79 -6.93 -5.52
N LEU A 70 0.36 -7.13 -6.76
CA LEU A 70 0.56 -6.18 -7.87
C LEU A 70 -0.70 -5.36 -8.17
N VAL A 71 -1.67 -5.33 -7.25
CA VAL A 71 -2.88 -4.51 -7.37
C VAL A 71 -2.57 -3.01 -7.45
N PHE A 72 -1.45 -2.56 -6.92
CA PHE A 72 -1.03 -1.16 -6.99
C PHE A 72 -0.73 -0.68 -8.42
N LEU A 73 -0.54 -1.61 -9.37
CA LEU A 73 -0.36 -1.29 -10.79
C LEU A 73 -1.69 -1.10 -11.53
N THR A 74 -2.82 -1.46 -10.92
CA THR A 74 -4.12 -1.51 -11.62
C THR A 74 -4.93 -0.23 -11.49
N ASP A 75 -4.76 0.53 -10.41
CA ASP A 75 -5.49 1.76 -10.18
C ASP A 75 -4.78 2.74 -9.24
N GLY A 76 -5.22 4.00 -9.30
CA GLY A 76 -4.61 5.10 -8.54
C GLY A 76 -4.75 4.94 -7.03
N TRP A 77 -5.88 4.44 -6.53
CA TRP A 77 -6.07 4.33 -5.08
C TRP A 77 -5.10 3.31 -4.48
N HIS A 78 -4.95 2.13 -5.10
CA HIS A 78 -4.01 1.11 -4.61
C HIS A 78 -2.55 1.52 -4.81
N LEU A 79 -2.24 2.29 -5.87
CA LEU A 79 -0.92 2.89 -6.05
C LEU A 79 -0.54 3.79 -4.88
N PHE A 80 -1.40 4.77 -4.56
CA PHE A 80 -1.11 5.72 -3.47
C PHE A 80 -1.22 5.08 -2.09
N SER A 81 -2.06 4.06 -1.90
CA SER A 81 -2.07 3.23 -0.69
C SER A 81 -0.73 2.52 -0.49
N SER A 82 -0.21 1.88 -1.55
CA SER A 82 1.07 1.17 -1.49
C SER A 82 2.23 2.13 -1.26
N PHE A 83 2.21 3.30 -1.91
CA PHE A 83 3.22 4.32 -1.72
C PHE A 83 3.16 4.94 -0.31
N SER A 84 1.96 5.14 0.24
CA SER A 84 1.78 5.59 1.63
C SER A 84 2.40 4.61 2.63
N MET A 85 2.10 3.31 2.50
CA MET A 85 2.68 2.27 3.36
C MET A 85 4.20 2.22 3.22
N ALA A 86 4.73 2.34 2.00
CA ALA A 86 6.18 2.37 1.77
C ALA A 86 6.82 3.58 2.46
N CYS A 87 6.20 4.76 2.34
CA CYS A 87 6.68 5.97 3.03
C CYS A 87 6.68 5.80 4.56
N GLN A 88 5.62 5.24 5.14
CA GLN A 88 5.56 4.98 6.59
C GLN A 88 6.65 4.00 7.07
N ARG A 89 6.89 2.94 6.30
CA ARG A 89 7.98 1.98 6.61
C ARG A 89 9.36 2.63 6.44
N ALA A 90 9.55 3.46 5.42
CA ALA A 90 10.79 4.20 5.19
C ALA A 90 11.05 5.18 6.34
N ALA A 91 10.02 5.85 6.84
CA ALA A 91 10.11 6.70 8.02
C ALA A 91 10.57 5.88 9.24
N LEU A 92 9.96 4.73 9.49
CA LEU A 92 10.34 3.86 10.61
C LEU A 92 11.79 3.34 10.48
N VAL A 93 12.21 2.90 9.29
CA VAL A 93 13.58 2.45 9.03
C VAL A 93 14.58 3.60 9.23
N ALA A 94 14.28 4.79 8.73
CA ALA A 94 15.13 5.97 8.90
C ALA A 94 15.26 6.37 10.37
N LEU A 95 14.15 6.39 11.11
CA LEU A 95 14.16 6.67 12.54
C LEU A 95 14.91 5.58 13.33
N GLY A 96 14.64 4.30 13.07
CA GLY A 96 15.34 3.18 13.70
C GLY A 96 16.84 3.21 13.42
N SER A 97 17.23 3.58 12.20
CA SER A 97 18.63 3.79 11.80
C SER A 97 19.33 4.88 12.62
N ALA A 98 18.60 5.85 13.18
CA ALA A 98 19.20 6.88 14.03
C ALA A 98 19.72 6.31 15.36
N PHE A 99 19.25 5.14 15.77
CA PHE A 99 19.58 4.47 17.03
C PHE A 99 20.22 3.08 16.83
N TYR A 100 20.44 2.67 15.57
CA TYR A 100 21.01 1.36 15.24
C TYR A 100 22.54 1.41 15.24
N ALA A 101 23.16 0.43 15.92
CA ALA A 101 24.60 0.24 15.88
C ALA A 101 25.00 -0.43 14.55
N PHE A 102 25.45 0.37 13.59
CA PHE A 102 25.84 -0.13 12.28
C PHE A 102 27.06 -1.05 12.35
N SER A 103 26.97 -2.21 11.69
CA SER A 103 28.12 -3.04 11.38
C SER A 103 29.08 -2.30 10.45
N HIS A 104 30.38 -2.54 10.57
CA HIS A 104 31.37 -2.07 9.58
C HIS A 104 31.19 -2.71 8.20
N THR A 105 30.37 -3.75 8.10
CA THR A 105 30.09 -4.48 6.85
C THR A 105 28.79 -3.95 6.21
N PRO A 106 28.83 -3.13 5.14
CA PRO A 106 27.66 -2.38 4.68
C PRO A 106 26.50 -3.24 4.19
N HIS A 107 26.79 -4.39 3.56
CA HIS A 107 25.74 -5.29 3.07
C HIS A 107 24.98 -5.96 4.22
N ILE A 108 25.59 -6.15 5.39
CA ILE A 108 24.89 -6.67 6.57
C ILE A 108 23.85 -5.67 7.04
N ASN A 109 24.21 -4.38 7.13
CA ASN A 109 23.26 -3.33 7.51
C ASN A 109 22.08 -3.24 6.52
N PHE A 110 22.38 -3.31 5.21
CA PHE A 110 21.36 -3.31 4.18
C PHE A 110 20.42 -4.51 4.31
N LEU A 111 20.97 -5.71 4.45
CA LEU A 111 20.17 -6.93 4.64
C LEU A 111 19.33 -6.88 5.92
N SER A 112 19.89 -6.39 7.03
CA SER A 112 19.12 -6.21 8.28
C SER A 112 17.90 -5.30 8.07
N TRP A 113 18.07 -4.16 7.40
CA TRP A 113 16.95 -3.25 7.14
C TRP A 113 15.96 -3.77 6.10
N LEU A 114 16.44 -4.51 5.09
CA LEU A 114 15.58 -5.21 4.14
C LEU A 114 14.73 -6.27 4.85
N THR A 115 15.32 -7.02 5.79
CA THR A 115 14.61 -8.01 6.61
C THR A 115 13.56 -7.35 7.49
N VAL A 116 13.89 -6.23 8.16
CA VAL A 116 12.92 -5.46 8.96
C VAL A 116 11.77 -4.96 8.10
N TRP A 117 12.06 -4.39 6.93
CA TRP A 117 11.04 -3.92 5.99
C TRP A 117 10.11 -5.05 5.54
N ALA A 118 10.68 -6.18 5.13
CA ALA A 118 9.92 -7.35 4.70
C ALA A 118 9.07 -7.91 5.85
N GLY A 119 9.64 -8.03 7.05
CA GLY A 119 8.95 -8.49 8.25
C GLY A 119 7.75 -7.60 8.61
N LEU A 120 7.93 -6.28 8.63
CA LEU A 120 6.82 -5.33 8.86
C LEU A 120 5.73 -5.41 7.79
N SER A 121 6.11 -5.68 6.54
CA SER A 121 5.16 -5.85 5.45
C SER A 121 4.31 -7.11 5.63
N LEU A 122 4.93 -8.22 6.03
CA LEU A 122 4.25 -9.48 6.32
C LEU A 122 3.33 -9.35 7.54
N VAL A 123 3.80 -8.76 8.64
CA VAL A 123 2.98 -8.56 9.85
C VAL A 123 1.76 -7.69 9.56
N HIS A 124 1.93 -6.59 8.82
CA HIS A 124 0.80 -5.75 8.39
C HIS A 124 -0.20 -6.53 7.53
N SER A 125 0.28 -7.29 6.55
CA SER A 125 -0.58 -8.09 5.67
C SER A 125 -1.32 -9.18 6.45
N ALA A 126 -0.66 -9.86 7.39
CA ALA A 126 -1.26 -10.86 8.25
C ALA A 126 -2.36 -10.24 9.12
N GLY A 127 -2.08 -9.11 9.77
CA GLY A 127 -3.08 -8.39 10.57
C GLY A 127 -4.30 -7.97 9.74
N PHE A 128 -4.09 -7.46 8.53
CA PHE A 128 -5.16 -7.10 7.60
C PHE A 128 -6.03 -8.32 7.24
N HIS A 129 -5.42 -9.43 6.85
CA HIS A 129 -6.17 -10.63 6.50
C HIS A 129 -6.92 -11.23 7.70
N LEU A 130 -6.28 -11.27 8.87
CA LEU A 130 -6.90 -11.75 10.10
C LEU A 130 -8.12 -10.92 10.49
N PHE A 131 -8.07 -9.60 10.30
CA PHE A 131 -9.21 -8.72 10.57
C PHE A 131 -10.43 -9.12 9.74
N TYR A 132 -10.27 -9.32 8.43
CA TYR A 132 -11.37 -9.72 7.54
C TYR A 132 -11.76 -11.20 7.66
N SER A 133 -10.88 -12.07 8.17
CA SER A 133 -11.25 -13.48 8.34
C SER A 133 -11.91 -13.77 9.69
N ILE A 134 -11.55 -13.03 10.74
CA ILE A 134 -11.99 -13.31 12.12
C ILE A 134 -13.01 -12.28 12.60
N LEU A 135 -12.73 -10.99 12.40
CA LEU A 135 -13.53 -9.92 12.99
C LEU A 135 -14.66 -9.45 12.07
N LEU A 136 -14.46 -9.49 10.75
CA LEU A 136 -15.47 -9.17 9.74
C LEU A 136 -15.53 -10.26 8.65
N PRO A 137 -15.91 -11.50 9.00
CA PRO A 137 -16.03 -12.57 8.03
C PRO A 137 -17.07 -12.24 6.95
N ASP A 138 -16.77 -12.61 5.70
CA ASP A 138 -17.71 -12.46 4.59
C ASP A 138 -19.00 -13.25 4.86
N GLU A 139 -20.15 -12.57 4.84
CA GLU A 139 -21.47 -13.17 5.09
C GLU A 139 -21.85 -14.23 4.03
N SER A 140 -21.18 -14.25 2.87
CA SER A 140 -21.35 -15.28 1.84
C SER A 140 -20.82 -16.66 2.27
N ASN A 141 -19.92 -16.73 3.23
CA ASN A 141 -19.43 -17.99 3.80
C ASN A 141 -20.33 -18.51 4.94
N ALA A 142 -21.18 -17.66 5.52
CA ALA A 142 -22.11 -18.04 6.59
C ALA A 142 -23.40 -18.73 6.07
N GLN A 143 -23.61 -18.78 4.76
CA GLN A 143 -24.75 -19.45 4.11
C GLN A 143 -24.41 -20.85 3.56
N MET A 144 -23.20 -21.36 3.83
CA MET A 144 -22.73 -22.68 3.38
C MET A 144 -22.62 -23.72 4.50
N ASP A 145 -22.99 -23.35 5.74
CA ASP A 145 -23.12 -24.22 6.91
C ASP A 145 -24.61 -24.36 7.31
#